data_AF-A0A833M8U4-F1
#
_entry.id   AF-A0A833M8U4-F1
#
_cell.length_a   1.000
_cell.length_b   1.000
_cell.length_c   1.000
_cell.angle_alpha   90.00
_cell.angle_beta   90.00
_cell.angle_gamma   90.00
#
_symmetry.space_group_name_H-M   'P 1'
#
loop_
_entity.id
_entity.type
_entity.pdbx_description
1 polymer ?
#
loop_
_entity_poly.entity_id
_entity_poly.type
_entity_poly.pdbx_seq_one_letter_code
_entity_poly.pdbx_strand_id
1 'polypeptide(L)'
;MRNHRKQPPPADKPIWEAHSTYTADLGVPDRRRYRRTPPRSPTVAHLVRPGDTVSTSYGTGGVVIEVKEYFYAAPTDATLSHFTIVYVPPDRAAKLRDTDRHWINECVAVGDRILMLFEANADEVFVVERAHLGQPRSRRTIVIT
;
A
#
# COMPACT_ATOMS: atom_id res chain seq x y z
N MET A 1 -22.40 -27.52 -51.85
CA MET A 1 -22.54 -26.43 -50.85
C MET A 1 -21.52 -26.64 -49.75
N ARG A 2 -20.51 -25.75 -49.66
CA ARG A 2 -19.39 -25.85 -48.71
C ARG A 2 -19.79 -25.09 -47.45
N ASN A 3 -20.05 -25.79 -46.34
CA ASN A 3 -20.37 -25.13 -45.08
C ASN A 3 -19.10 -24.48 -44.52
N HIS A 4 -19.02 -23.15 -44.61
CA HIS A 4 -17.99 -22.38 -43.90
C HIS A 4 -18.29 -22.46 -42.41
N ARG A 5 -17.62 -23.40 -41.74
CA ARG A 5 -17.54 -23.42 -40.27
C ARG A 5 -16.78 -22.16 -39.86
N LYS A 6 -17.49 -21.15 -39.37
CA LYS A 6 -16.88 -19.98 -38.72
C LYS A 6 -15.98 -20.50 -37.60
N GLN A 7 -14.70 -20.12 -37.61
CA GLN A 7 -13.83 -20.36 -36.48
C GLN A 7 -14.44 -19.69 -35.24
N PRO A 8 -14.45 -20.34 -34.08
CA PRO A 8 -14.81 -19.66 -32.84
C PRO A 8 -13.84 -18.47 -32.66
N PRO A 9 -14.34 -17.31 -32.19
CA PRO A 9 -13.47 -16.20 -31.87
C PRO A 9 -12.37 -16.68 -30.90
N PRO A 10 -11.12 -16.22 -31.06
CA PRO A 10 -10.07 -16.56 -30.11
C PRO A 10 -10.55 -16.16 -28.71
N ALA A 11 -10.37 -17.05 -27.74
CA ALA A 11 -10.70 -16.76 -26.36
C ALA A 11 -9.98 -15.47 -25.96
N ASP A 12 -10.72 -14.47 -25.47
CA ASP A 12 -10.16 -13.28 -24.84
C ASP A 12 -9.27 -13.76 -23.70
N LYS A 13 -7.95 -13.81 -23.93
CA LYS A 13 -7.01 -14.06 -22.85
C LYS A 13 -7.11 -12.85 -21.93
N PRO A 14 -7.35 -13.02 -20.63
CA PRO A 14 -7.18 -11.90 -19.71
C PRO A 14 -5.75 -11.41 -19.87
N ILE A 15 -5.61 -10.19 -20.37
CA ILE A 15 -4.33 -9.51 -20.43
C ILE A 15 -4.05 -9.14 -18.96
N TRP A 16 -3.16 -9.90 -18.30
CA TRP A 16 -2.69 -9.54 -16.98
C TRP A 16 -1.98 -8.19 -17.08
N GLU A 17 -2.46 -7.21 -16.33
CA GLU A 17 -1.96 -5.83 -16.36
C GLU A 17 -0.93 -5.61 -15.24
N ALA A 18 -0.04 -4.64 -15.40
CA ALA A 18 0.92 -4.29 -14.36
C ALA A 18 0.19 -3.69 -13.15
N HIS A 19 0.44 -4.25 -11.96
CA HIS A 19 -0.16 -3.82 -10.69
C HIS A 19 0.83 -3.08 -9.80
N SER A 20 2.09 -2.96 -10.25
CA SER A 20 3.18 -2.33 -9.54
C SER A 20 4.28 -1.89 -10.49
N THR A 21 5.20 -1.04 -10.02
CA THR A 21 6.40 -0.66 -10.79
C THR A 21 7.25 -1.89 -11.10
N TYR A 22 7.39 -2.80 -10.14
CA TYR A 22 8.12 -4.06 -10.34
C TYR A 22 7.54 -4.91 -11.48
N THR A 23 6.21 -5.08 -11.53
CA THR A 23 5.58 -5.86 -12.61
C THR A 23 5.65 -5.14 -13.96
N ALA A 24 5.56 -3.82 -13.99
CA ALA A 24 5.78 -3.02 -15.20
C ALA A 24 7.23 -3.17 -15.70
N ASP A 25 8.21 -3.14 -14.81
CA ASP A 25 9.64 -3.30 -15.15
C ASP A 25 9.97 -4.71 -15.67
N LEU A 26 9.20 -5.72 -15.26
CA LEU A 26 9.27 -7.07 -15.82
C LEU A 26 8.61 -7.19 -17.21
N GLY A 27 8.03 -6.12 -17.74
CA GLY A 27 7.40 -6.07 -19.06
C GLY A 27 5.92 -6.49 -19.08
N VAL A 28 5.27 -6.59 -17.92
CA VAL A 28 3.81 -6.79 -17.87
C VAL A 28 3.12 -5.55 -18.47
N PRO A 29 2.08 -5.71 -19.32
CA PRO A 29 1.40 -4.58 -19.95
C PRO A 29 0.94 -3.50 -18.96
N ASP A 30 1.51 -2.30 -19.08
CA ASP A 30 1.13 -1.12 -18.29
C ASP A 30 0.18 -0.21 -19.08
N ARG A 31 -1.01 0.03 -18.53
CA ARG A 31 -2.03 0.92 -19.11
C ARG A 31 -1.76 2.39 -18.92
N ARG A 32 -0.71 2.74 -18.17
CA ARG A 32 -0.30 4.11 -17.87
C ARG A 32 -1.39 4.89 -17.15
N ARG A 33 -2.12 4.19 -16.28
CA ARG A 33 -3.19 4.73 -15.46
C ARG A 33 -2.79 4.62 -14.00
N TYR A 34 -2.50 5.78 -13.42
CA TYR A 34 -1.97 5.87 -12.06
C TYR A 34 -2.84 6.79 -11.22
N ARG A 35 -3.15 6.33 -10.01
CA ARG A 35 -3.74 7.16 -8.98
C ARG A 35 -2.72 8.22 -8.53
N ARG A 36 -3.22 9.38 -8.12
CA ARG A 36 -2.39 10.49 -7.63
C ARG A 36 -3.04 11.12 -6.42
N THR A 37 -2.22 11.49 -5.45
CA THR A 37 -2.67 12.40 -4.38
C THR A 37 -2.95 13.77 -5.00
N PRO A 38 -4.17 14.30 -4.92
CA PRO A 38 -4.46 15.61 -5.48
C PRO A 38 -3.60 16.71 -4.83
N PRO A 39 -3.24 17.76 -5.56
CA PRO A 39 -2.48 18.88 -4.99
C PRO A 39 -3.20 19.45 -3.77
N ARG A 40 -2.45 19.69 -2.68
CA ARG A 40 -2.93 20.22 -1.40
C ARG A 40 -3.85 19.27 -0.60
N SER A 41 -4.03 18.01 -1.02
CA SER A 41 -4.69 16.99 -0.22
C SER A 41 -3.72 16.32 0.77
N PRO A 42 -4.21 15.76 1.88
CA PRO A 42 -3.41 14.93 2.77
C PRO A 42 -2.71 13.79 2.01
N THR A 43 -1.42 13.60 2.24
CA THR A 43 -0.65 12.47 1.71
C THR A 43 -0.76 11.24 2.62
N VAL A 44 -0.17 10.11 2.21
CA VAL A 44 -0.13 8.90 3.05
C VAL A 44 0.49 9.19 4.42
N ALA A 45 1.55 10.01 4.49
CA ALA A 45 2.17 10.41 5.75
C ALA A 45 1.26 11.24 6.68
N HIS A 46 0.18 11.82 6.16
CA HIS A 46 -0.85 12.47 6.97
C HIS A 46 -1.93 11.48 7.43
N LEU A 47 -2.19 10.45 6.63
CA LEU A 47 -3.23 9.44 6.88
C LEU A 47 -2.76 8.31 7.80
N VAL A 48 -1.46 8.02 7.86
CA VAL A 48 -0.87 6.99 8.72
C VAL A 48 0.46 7.46 9.29
N ARG A 49 0.71 7.15 10.56
CA ARG A 49 1.94 7.54 11.28
C ARG A 49 2.55 6.35 12.02
N PRO A 50 3.85 6.42 12.36
CA PRO A 50 4.46 5.44 13.25
C PRO A 50 3.66 5.22 14.53
N GLY A 51 3.48 3.96 14.91
CA GLY A 51 2.68 3.49 16.03
C GLY A 51 1.22 3.15 15.67
N ASP A 52 0.71 3.59 14.52
CA ASP A 52 -0.61 3.14 14.04
C ASP A 52 -0.52 1.65 13.66
N THR A 53 -1.63 0.91 13.82
CA THR A 53 -1.76 -0.44 13.28
C THR A 53 -2.49 -0.36 11.93
N VAL A 54 -1.92 -0.99 10.90
CA VAL A 54 -2.52 -1.09 9.57
C VAL A 54 -2.88 -2.53 9.21
N SER A 55 -3.85 -2.69 8.32
CA SER A 55 -4.15 -3.94 7.62
C SER A 55 -4.32 -3.67 6.13
N THR A 56 -4.20 -4.71 5.31
CA THR A 56 -4.38 -4.64 3.86
C THR A 56 -5.54 -5.50 3.41
N SER A 57 -6.14 -5.14 2.27
CA SER A 57 -7.20 -5.94 1.62
C SER A 57 -6.79 -7.38 1.31
N TYR A 58 -5.50 -7.64 1.18
CA TYR A 58 -4.92 -8.95 0.88
C TYR A 58 -4.41 -9.71 2.13
N GLY A 59 -4.81 -9.27 3.32
CA GLY A 59 -4.66 -10.04 4.56
C GLY A 59 -3.31 -9.92 5.28
N THR A 60 -2.55 -8.87 5.00
CA THR A 60 -1.33 -8.54 5.77
C THR A 60 -1.54 -7.28 6.61
N GLY A 61 -0.58 -6.95 7.47
CA GLY A 61 -0.67 -5.77 8.33
C GLY A 61 0.19 -5.86 9.58
N GLY A 62 0.23 -4.77 10.32
CA GLY A 62 0.96 -4.68 11.58
C GLY A 62 1.19 -3.24 12.02
N VAL A 63 2.10 -3.07 12.98
CA VAL A 63 2.39 -1.77 13.58
C VAL A 63 3.36 -1.01 12.69
N VAL A 64 2.95 0.17 12.24
CA VAL A 64 3.76 1.06 11.41
C VAL A 64 4.94 1.58 12.22
N ILE A 65 6.14 1.49 11.66
CA ILE A 65 7.36 2.03 12.26
C ILE A 65 7.91 3.20 11.46
N GLU A 66 7.58 3.29 10.17
CA GLU A 66 8.11 4.31 9.28
C GLU A 66 7.20 4.51 8.07
N VAL A 67 7.13 5.74 7.55
CA VAL A 67 6.42 6.07 6.31
C VAL A 67 7.36 6.92 5.46
N LYS A 68 7.72 6.45 4.27
CA LYS A 68 8.69 7.11 3.37
C LYS A 68 8.05 7.51 2.06
N GLU A 69 8.38 8.70 1.58
CA GLU A 69 8.00 9.15 0.24
C GLU A 69 9.05 8.74 -0.80
N TYR A 70 8.58 8.36 -1.98
CA TYR A 70 9.35 7.98 -3.15
C TYR A 70 8.70 8.56 -4.40
N PHE A 71 9.46 8.59 -5.50
CA PHE A 71 9.01 9.13 -6.77
C PHE A 71 9.17 8.10 -7.88
N TYR A 72 8.11 7.91 -8.66
CA TYR A 72 8.11 7.06 -9.84
C TYR A 72 8.12 7.94 -11.10
N ALA A 73 9.12 7.77 -11.96
CA ALA A 73 9.15 8.39 -13.27
C ALA A 73 8.33 7.53 -14.24
N ALA A 74 7.05 7.89 -14.42
CA ALA A 74 6.14 7.12 -15.25
C ALA A 74 6.47 7.27 -16.75
N PRO A 75 6.18 6.25 -17.58
CA PRO A 75 6.25 6.32 -19.05
C PRO A 75 5.40 7.42 -19.72
N THR A 76 4.62 8.18 -18.94
CA THR A 76 3.86 9.36 -19.38
C THR A 76 4.62 10.67 -19.16
N ASP A 77 5.94 10.61 -18.91
CA ASP A 77 6.80 11.74 -18.52
C ASP A 77 6.38 12.45 -17.23
N ALA A 78 5.52 11.81 -16.43
CA ALA A 78 5.07 12.35 -15.15
C ALA A 78 5.89 11.76 -14.01
N THR A 79 6.33 12.60 -13.08
CA THR A 79 6.88 12.15 -11.80
C THR A 79 5.76 12.00 -10.77
N LEU A 80 5.56 10.79 -10.28
CA LEU A 80 4.46 10.43 -9.38
C LEU A 80 4.99 10.16 -7.98
N SER A 81 4.59 10.99 -7.01
CA SER A 81 4.83 10.73 -5.59
C SER A 81 4.01 9.54 -5.12
N HIS A 82 4.67 8.62 -4.41
CA HIS A 82 4.08 7.48 -3.73
C HIS A 82 4.83 7.21 -2.43
N PHE A 83 4.28 6.35 -1.58
CA PHE A 83 4.81 6.09 -0.26
C PHE A 83 5.03 4.60 -0.02
N THR A 84 6.03 4.32 0.82
CA THR A 84 6.22 3.01 1.42
C THR A 84 5.91 3.10 2.91
N ILE A 85 5.01 2.24 3.37
CA ILE A 85 4.71 2.04 4.78
C ILE A 85 5.55 0.85 5.26
N VAL A 86 6.45 1.10 6.20
CA VAL A 86 7.23 0.06 6.87
C VAL A 86 6.51 -0.31 8.15
N TYR A 87 6.25 -1.60 8.33
CA TYR A 87 5.57 -2.12 9.51
C TYR A 87 6.24 -3.38 10.04
N VAL A 88 5.88 -3.77 11.25
CA VAL A 88 6.26 -5.05 11.85
C VAL A 88 5.02 -5.81 12.32
N PRO A 89 5.05 -7.15 12.36
CA PRO A 89 3.96 -7.93 12.92
C PRO A 89 3.68 -7.50 14.38
N PRO A 90 2.41 -7.53 14.83
CA PRO A 90 2.05 -7.03 16.16
C PRO A 90 2.81 -7.70 17.32
N ASP A 91 3.13 -8.98 17.20
CA ASP A 91 3.89 -9.76 18.19
C ASP A 91 5.37 -9.32 18.29
N ARG A 92 5.88 -8.63 17.26
CA ARG A 92 7.28 -8.18 17.17
C ARG A 92 7.47 -6.71 17.48
N ALA A 93 6.39 -5.92 17.55
CA ALA A 93 6.45 -4.48 17.80
C ALA A 93 7.18 -4.11 19.12
N ALA A 94 7.10 -4.96 20.15
CA ALA A 94 7.77 -4.72 21.43
C ALA A 94 9.28 -5.01 21.44
N LYS A 95 9.80 -5.76 20.45
CA LYS A 95 11.20 -6.20 20.37
C LYS A 95 11.68 -6.12 18.92
N LEU A 96 11.67 -4.92 18.36
CA LEU A 96 12.03 -4.64 16.97
C LEU A 96 13.41 -5.22 16.61
N ARG A 97 13.42 -6.07 15.58
CA ARG A 97 14.63 -6.46 14.84
C ARG A 97 14.50 -6.02 13.40
N ASP A 98 15.61 -5.73 12.74
CA ASP A 98 15.58 -5.33 11.32
C ASP A 98 15.01 -6.41 10.40
N THR A 99 15.14 -7.68 10.77
CA THR A 99 14.56 -8.83 10.05
C THR A 99 13.05 -8.91 10.13
N ASP A 100 12.43 -8.18 11.06
CA ASP A 100 10.97 -8.24 11.30
C ASP A 100 10.22 -7.19 10.48
N ARG A 101 10.95 -6.39 9.68
CA ARG A 101 10.39 -5.32 8.85
C ARG A 101 9.68 -5.90 7.63
N HIS A 102 8.51 -5.35 7.35
CA HIS A 102 7.74 -5.56 6.14
C HIS A 102 7.44 -4.21 5.48
N TRP A 103 7.13 -4.26 4.18
CA TRP A 103 6.90 -3.08 3.36
C TRP A 103 5.59 -3.20 2.61
N ILE A 104 4.81 -2.14 2.65
CA ILE A 104 3.71 -1.89 1.71
C ILE A 104 4.18 -0.74 0.84
N ASN A 105 4.49 -1.02 -0.42
CA ASN A 105 5.07 -0.03 -1.34
C ASN A 105 3.99 0.67 -2.16
N GLU A 106 4.38 1.70 -2.90
CA GLU A 106 3.57 2.32 -3.95
C GLU A 106 2.20 2.82 -3.49
N CYS A 107 2.09 3.23 -2.21
CA CYS A 107 0.87 3.75 -1.64
C CYS A 107 0.66 5.22 -2.04
N VAL A 108 -0.58 5.61 -2.32
CA VAL A 108 -1.00 6.99 -2.56
C VAL A 108 -2.26 7.31 -1.77
N ALA A 109 -2.47 8.59 -1.43
CA ALA A 109 -3.67 9.02 -0.73
C ALA A 109 -4.69 9.53 -1.75
N VAL A 110 -5.92 9.01 -1.70
CA VAL A 110 -7.04 9.50 -2.52
C VAL A 110 -8.22 9.77 -1.58
N GLY A 111 -8.41 11.04 -1.24
CA GLY A 111 -9.33 11.42 -0.16
C GLY A 111 -8.77 10.98 1.19
N ASP A 112 -9.53 10.18 1.92
CA ASP A 112 -9.16 9.56 3.21
C ASP A 112 -8.65 8.12 3.08
N ARG A 113 -8.52 7.61 1.85
CA ARG A 113 -8.12 6.24 1.53
C ARG A 113 -6.65 6.15 1.14
N ILE A 114 -6.02 5.04 1.50
CA ILE A 114 -4.64 4.71 1.09
C ILE A 114 -4.71 3.58 0.06
N LEU A 115 -4.51 3.92 -1.21
CA LEU A 115 -4.64 3.02 -2.35
C LEU A 115 -3.29 2.76 -3.02
N MET A 116 -3.23 1.74 -3.86
CA MET A 116 -2.04 1.46 -4.67
C MET A 116 -1.91 2.44 -5.86
N LEU A 117 -0.68 2.74 -6.25
CA LEU A 117 -0.34 3.69 -7.33
C LEU A 117 -0.99 3.30 -8.67
N PHE A 118 -0.93 2.02 -9.05
CA PHE A 118 -1.49 1.53 -10.31
C PHE A 118 -3.00 1.33 -10.20
N GLU A 119 -3.80 1.92 -11.10
CA GLU A 119 -5.26 1.76 -11.08
C GLU A 119 -5.71 0.29 -11.19
N ALA A 120 -4.94 -0.53 -11.89
CA ALA A 120 -5.18 -1.97 -12.04
C ALA A 120 -5.05 -2.74 -10.71
N ASN A 121 -4.29 -2.21 -9.76
CA ASN A 121 -4.23 -2.75 -8.41
C ASN A 121 -5.38 -2.19 -7.57
N ALA A 122 -6.29 -3.08 -7.13
CA ALA A 122 -7.45 -2.74 -6.32
C ALA A 122 -7.18 -2.78 -4.81
N ASP A 123 -5.95 -3.11 -4.40
CA ASP A 123 -5.60 -3.23 -3.00
C ASP A 123 -5.62 -1.89 -2.26
N GLU A 124 -5.90 -1.99 -0.96
CA GLU A 124 -6.06 -0.86 -0.06
C GLU A 124 -5.41 -1.14 1.28
N VAL A 125 -4.89 -0.08 1.90
CA VAL A 125 -4.36 -0.08 3.26
C VAL A 125 -5.35 0.62 4.18
N PHE A 126 -5.75 -0.07 5.24
CA PHE A 126 -6.65 0.42 6.27
C PHE A 126 -5.87 0.70 7.54
N VAL A 127 -6.08 1.87 8.15
CA VAL A 127 -5.64 2.10 9.52
C VAL A 127 -6.68 1.54 10.48
N VAL A 128 -6.33 0.48 11.20
CA VAL A 128 -7.26 -0.24 12.09
C VAL A 128 -7.18 0.23 13.53
N GLU A 129 -6.03 0.74 13.96
CA GLU A 129 -5.83 1.31 15.29
C GLU A 129 -4.89 2.51 15.19
N ARG A 130 -5.22 3.59 15.91
CA ARG A 130 -4.38 4.79 15.96
C ARG A 130 -3.41 4.69 17.12
N ALA A 131 -2.17 5.14 16.88
CA ALA A 131 -1.19 5.34 17.93
C ALA A 131 -1.79 6.23 19.02
N HIS A 132 -1.89 5.70 20.23
CA HIS A 132 -2.25 6.51 21.39
C HIS A 132 -1.09 7.45 21.73
N LEU A 133 -1.30 8.76 21.58
CA LEU A 133 -0.44 9.76 22.19
C LEU A 133 -0.56 9.55 23.71
N GLY A 134 0.54 9.12 24.35
CA GLY A 134 0.52 8.48 25.66
C GLY A 134 -0.32 9.19 26.72
N GLN A 135 -1.22 8.44 27.37
CA GLN A 135 -1.33 8.63 28.81
C GLN A 135 -0.09 7.98 29.45
N PRO A 136 0.57 8.63 30.42
CA PRO A 136 1.60 7.95 31.19
C PRO A 136 0.96 6.70 31.79
N ARG A 137 1.54 5.53 31.52
CA ARG A 137 1.22 4.31 32.25
C ARG A 137 1.35 4.65 33.73
N SER A 138 0.23 4.79 34.43
CA SER A 138 0.19 4.94 35.88
C SER A 138 1.07 3.84 36.45
N ARG A 139 2.28 4.18 36.91
CA ARG A 139 3.04 3.31 37.80
C ARG A 139 2.12 3.11 38.98
N ARG A 140 1.57 1.91 39.13
CA ARG A 140 0.98 1.49 40.41
C ARG A 140 2.14 1.49 41.40
N THR A 141 2.36 2.61 42.06
CA THR A 141 3.17 2.67 43.27
C THR A 141 2.37 1.90 44.30
N ILE A 142 2.79 0.66 44.56
CA ILE A 142 2.35 -0.08 45.73
C ILE A 142 3.01 0.64 46.91
N VAL A 143 2.22 1.42 47.65
CA VAL A 143 2.62 1.86 48.99
C VAL A 143 2.32 0.69 49.90
N ILE A 144 3.37 0.09 50.48
CA ILE A 144 3.23 -0.82 51.60
C ILE A 144 3.22 0.06 52.85
N THR A 145 2.09 0.10 53.55
CA THR A 145 1.96 0.64 54.92
C THR A 145 1.80 -0.50 55.90
#